data_AF-A0A8D8GTF8-F1
#
_entry.id   AF-A0A8D8GTF8-F1
#
_cell.length_a   1.000
_cell.length_b   1.000
_cell.length_c   1.000
_cell.angle_alpha   90.00
_cell.angle_beta   90.00
_cell.angle_gamma   90.00
#
_symmetry.space_group_name_H-M   'P 1'
#
loop_
_entity.id
_entity.type
_entity.pdbx_description
1 polymer ?
#
loop_
_entity_poly.entity_id
_entity_poly.type
_entity_poly.pdbx_seq_one_letter_code
_entity_poly.pdbx_strand_id
1 'polypeptide(L)'
;MFLAHKPVTKLVIMPCCYHKLKPENEECTSFSNIPLSDQLRDALAQFPNFLGRPLLRLGCQQTAARWANLTEHEHETHGKAMFERSLVEAILNQGEAVTVNKANRNSRDVLERFTVQRERQDWSWSDEHRGKLKIWMEKYPQGSELAEYLTCLQTCLQSVCENLILLDRMCYLKAESSKRDLTIRTDLIKLSNDHLSPRCFVILAEKITNQ
;
A
#
# COMPACT_ATOMS: atom_id res chain seq x y z
N MET A 1 -15.93 -12.68 -16.66
CA MET A 1 -16.77 -11.75 -17.46
C MET A 1 -16.13 -11.43 -18.83
N PHE A 2 -14.91 -10.89 -18.92
CA PHE A 2 -14.22 -10.60 -20.21
C PHE A 2 -14.01 -11.83 -21.11
N LEU A 3 -13.32 -12.85 -20.61
CA LEU A 3 -12.97 -14.03 -21.42
C LEU A 3 -14.21 -14.78 -21.95
N ALA A 4 -15.30 -14.78 -21.18
CA ALA A 4 -16.55 -15.46 -21.56
C ALA A 4 -17.42 -14.66 -22.55
N HIS A 5 -17.27 -13.33 -22.61
CA HIS A 5 -18.18 -12.48 -23.38
C HIS A 5 -17.63 -12.21 -24.78
N LYS A 6 -18.16 -12.89 -25.82
CA LYS A 6 -17.65 -12.82 -27.20
C LYS A 6 -17.52 -11.40 -27.77
N PRO A 7 -18.54 -10.51 -27.65
CA PRO A 7 -18.42 -9.12 -28.13
C PRO A 7 -17.30 -8.28 -27.51
N VAL A 8 -16.82 -8.64 -26.31
CA VAL A 8 -15.76 -7.88 -25.65
C VAL A 8 -14.42 -8.40 -26.13
N THR A 9 -13.74 -7.62 -26.96
CA THR A 9 -12.44 -7.98 -27.56
C THR A 9 -11.26 -7.45 -26.77
N LYS A 10 -11.45 -6.38 -25.98
CA LYS A 10 -10.41 -5.73 -25.19
C LYS A 10 -10.82 -5.56 -23.74
N LEU A 11 -9.85 -5.73 -22.85
CA LEU A 11 -9.95 -5.45 -21.43
C LEU A 11 -8.80 -4.52 -21.04
N VAL A 12 -9.15 -3.41 -20.40
CA VAL A 12 -8.19 -2.44 -19.87
C VAL A 12 -8.33 -2.46 -18.36
N ILE A 13 -7.29 -2.90 -17.65
CA ILE A 13 -7.26 -2.90 -16.19
C ILE A 13 -6.29 -1.81 -15.76
N MET A 14 -6.83 -0.80 -15.08
CA MET A 14 -6.04 0.15 -14.31
C MET A 14 -5.90 -0.39 -12.88
N PRO A 15 -4.73 -0.88 -12.47
CA PRO A 15 -4.44 -1.24 -11.09
C PRO A 15 -4.68 -0.02 -10.19
N CYS A 16 -5.46 -0.24 -9.15
CA CYS A 16 -5.76 0.76 -8.14
C CYS A 16 -5.13 0.33 -6.81
N CYS A 17 -5.54 0.99 -5.73
CA CYS A 17 -5.12 0.70 -4.36
C CYS A 17 -5.33 -0.76 -3.92
N TYR A 18 -4.27 -1.57 -3.84
CA TYR A 18 -4.28 -2.93 -3.26
C TYR A 18 -4.53 -2.95 -1.75
N HIS A 19 -4.36 -1.82 -1.06
CA HIS A 19 -4.58 -1.75 0.40
C HIS A 19 -6.04 -1.96 0.84
N LYS A 20 -7.00 -1.94 -0.12
CA LYS A 20 -8.43 -2.24 0.12
C LYS A 20 -8.79 -3.70 -0.14
N LEU A 21 -7.81 -4.55 -0.47
CA LEU A 21 -8.05 -5.98 -0.57
C LEU A 21 -8.54 -6.52 0.78
N LYS A 22 -9.57 -7.38 0.73
CA LYS A 22 -10.22 -7.93 1.92
C LYS A 22 -9.28 -8.98 2.52
N PRO A 23 -8.78 -8.79 3.75
CA PRO A 23 -8.01 -9.81 4.43
C PRO A 23 -8.92 -10.98 4.81
N GLU A 24 -8.37 -12.18 4.82
CA GLU A 24 -9.07 -13.41 5.24
C GLU A 24 -8.75 -13.80 6.68
N ASN A 25 -7.72 -13.18 7.26
CA ASN A 25 -7.28 -13.36 8.64
C ASN A 25 -6.96 -12.01 9.30
N GLU A 26 -6.88 -12.00 10.64
CA GLU A 26 -6.63 -10.78 11.41
C GLU A 26 -5.20 -10.26 11.19
N GLU A 27 -4.25 -11.17 10.99
CA GLU A 27 -2.84 -10.87 10.73
C GLU A 27 -2.62 -10.18 9.36
N CYS A 28 -3.65 -10.16 8.50
CA CYS A 28 -3.60 -9.62 7.15
C CYS A 28 -2.43 -10.21 6.33
N THR A 29 -2.27 -11.53 6.39
CA THR A 29 -1.30 -12.32 5.61
C THR A 29 -1.97 -13.21 4.56
N SER A 30 -3.30 -13.34 4.58
CA SER A 30 -4.10 -13.90 3.49
C SER A 30 -5.17 -12.90 3.03
N PHE A 31 -5.51 -12.94 1.75
CA PHE A 31 -6.41 -11.96 1.14
C PHE A 31 -7.26 -12.60 0.04
N SER A 32 -8.51 -12.18 -0.03
CA SER A 32 -9.39 -12.65 -1.10
C SER A 32 -8.94 -12.11 -2.45
N ASN A 33 -8.81 -13.02 -3.42
CA ASN A 33 -8.39 -12.74 -4.81
C ASN A 33 -6.93 -12.26 -4.96
N ILE A 34 -6.04 -12.64 -4.04
CA ILE A 34 -4.58 -12.58 -4.25
C ILE A 34 -3.88 -13.64 -3.40
N PRO A 35 -2.88 -14.35 -3.94
CA PRO A 35 -2.48 -14.42 -5.35
C PRO A 35 -3.59 -14.98 -6.27
N LEU A 36 -3.61 -14.56 -7.53
CA LEU A 36 -4.52 -15.06 -8.55
C LEU A 36 -3.91 -16.20 -9.37
N SER A 37 -2.64 -16.08 -9.72
CA SER A 37 -1.94 -17.09 -10.52
C SER A 37 -1.55 -18.30 -9.67
N ASP A 38 -1.49 -19.47 -10.31
CA ASP A 38 -0.98 -20.68 -9.65
C ASP A 38 0.53 -20.55 -9.39
N GLN A 39 1.27 -19.86 -10.27
CA GLN A 39 2.71 -19.62 -10.11
C GLN A 39 3.04 -18.84 -8.84
N LEU A 40 2.32 -17.75 -8.55
CA LEU A 40 2.54 -17.00 -7.31
C LEU A 40 2.04 -17.76 -6.09
N ARG A 41 0.96 -18.55 -6.20
CA ARG A 41 0.51 -19.45 -5.13
C ARG A 41 1.60 -20.45 -4.74
N ASP A 42 2.18 -21.13 -5.72
CA ASP A 42 3.22 -22.13 -5.52
C ASP A 42 4.50 -21.53 -4.93
N ALA A 43 4.86 -20.31 -5.37
CA ALA A 43 5.99 -19.58 -4.81
C ALA A 43 5.75 -19.19 -3.35
N LEU A 44 4.55 -18.67 -3.03
CA LEU A 44 4.21 -18.26 -1.66
C LEU A 44 4.05 -19.43 -0.69
N ALA A 45 3.75 -20.63 -1.18
CA ALA A 45 3.75 -21.84 -0.36
C ALA A 45 5.14 -22.12 0.27
N GLN A 46 6.23 -21.71 -0.40
CA GLN A 46 7.60 -21.83 0.11
C GLN A 46 7.99 -20.66 1.04
N PHE A 47 7.29 -19.53 0.96
CA PHE A 47 7.56 -18.30 1.72
C PHE A 47 6.28 -17.80 2.39
N PRO A 48 5.78 -18.52 3.42
CA PRO A 48 4.55 -18.12 4.10
C PRO A 48 4.69 -16.72 4.72
N ASN A 49 3.59 -15.98 4.75
CA ASN A 49 3.51 -14.59 5.27
C ASN A 49 4.32 -13.54 4.49
N PHE A 50 4.93 -13.86 3.35
CA PHE A 50 5.62 -12.87 2.52
C PHE A 50 4.65 -11.82 1.95
N LEU A 51 3.48 -12.26 1.46
CA LEU A 51 2.45 -11.39 0.91
C LEU A 51 1.51 -10.87 2.02
N GLY A 52 1.98 -9.86 2.76
CA GLY A 52 1.20 -9.19 3.80
C GLY A 52 0.66 -7.82 3.39
N ARG A 53 -0.20 -7.24 4.24
CA ARG A 53 -0.67 -5.84 4.09
C ARG A 53 0.47 -4.82 3.90
N PRO A 54 1.65 -4.94 4.56
CA PRO A 54 2.78 -4.05 4.30
C PRO A 54 3.24 -4.11 2.84
N LEU A 55 3.45 -5.31 2.27
CA LEU A 55 3.85 -5.47 0.87
C LEU A 55 2.83 -4.87 -0.10
N LEU A 56 1.53 -5.11 0.15
CA LEU A 56 0.46 -4.54 -0.67
C LEU A 56 0.38 -3.01 -0.58
N ARG A 57 0.69 -2.44 0.58
CA ARG A 57 0.82 -0.99 0.77
C ARG A 57 2.04 -0.46 0.01
N LEU A 58 3.18 -1.16 0.09
CA LEU A 58 4.40 -0.81 -0.67
C LEU A 58 4.15 -0.84 -2.17
N GLY A 59 3.49 -1.87 -2.71
CA GLY A 59 3.11 -1.92 -4.13
C GLY A 59 2.14 -0.80 -4.55
N CYS A 60 1.60 -0.04 -3.57
CA CYS A 60 0.78 1.14 -3.76
C CYS A 60 1.47 2.44 -3.30
N GLN A 61 2.72 2.43 -2.88
CA GLN A 61 3.36 3.65 -2.41
C GLN A 61 3.64 4.61 -3.57
N GLN A 62 3.92 5.87 -3.26
CA GLN A 62 4.45 6.82 -4.24
C GLN A 62 5.80 6.34 -4.79
N THR A 63 6.12 6.73 -6.02
CA THR A 63 7.36 6.32 -6.70
C THR A 63 8.59 6.99 -6.08
N ALA A 64 9.75 6.33 -6.25
CA ALA A 64 11.04 6.91 -5.88
C ALA A 64 11.32 8.23 -6.60
N ALA A 65 10.83 8.42 -7.84
CA ALA A 65 11.00 9.66 -8.58
C ALA A 65 10.31 10.86 -7.89
N ARG A 66 9.14 10.66 -7.29
CA ARG A 66 8.46 11.72 -6.54
C ARG A 66 9.22 12.05 -5.26
N TRP A 67 9.68 11.04 -4.54
CA TRP A 67 10.46 11.22 -3.33
C TRP A 67 11.77 11.96 -3.60
N ALA A 68 12.51 11.56 -4.65
CA ALA A 68 13.79 12.18 -5.03
C ALA A 68 13.69 13.64 -5.50
N ASN A 69 12.48 14.10 -5.86
CA ASN A 69 12.22 15.47 -6.30
C ASN A 69 11.68 16.36 -5.17
N LEU A 70 11.56 15.86 -3.94
CA LEU A 70 11.20 16.70 -2.80
C LEU A 70 12.36 17.63 -2.45
N THR A 71 12.01 18.82 -1.98
CA THR A 71 12.97 19.74 -1.36
C THR A 71 13.37 19.24 0.02
N GLU A 72 14.50 19.72 0.54
CA GLU A 72 14.96 19.41 1.91
C GLU A 72 13.88 19.70 2.96
N HIS A 73 13.22 20.85 2.86
CA HIS A 73 12.11 21.22 3.76
C HIS A 73 10.90 20.28 3.65
N GLU A 74 10.59 19.77 2.46
CA GLU A 74 9.52 18.79 2.27
C GLU A 74 9.89 17.43 2.86
N HIS A 75 11.15 17.00 2.74
CA HIS A 75 11.65 15.79 3.40
C HIS A 75 11.57 15.91 4.93
N GLU A 76 12.00 17.04 5.50
CA GLU A 76 11.88 17.29 6.94
C GLU A 76 10.42 17.24 7.41
N THR A 77 9.53 17.89 6.66
CA THR A 77 8.10 17.92 6.98
C THR A 77 7.45 16.54 6.88
N HIS A 78 7.80 15.77 5.85
CA HIS A 78 7.30 14.42 5.63
C HIS A 78 7.80 13.45 6.72
N GLY A 79 9.11 13.43 6.98
CA GLY A 79 9.73 12.60 8.01
C GLY A 79 9.14 12.89 9.39
N LYS A 80 8.98 14.17 9.73
CA LYS A 80 8.32 14.58 10.98
C LYS A 80 6.89 14.05 11.09
N ALA A 81 6.07 14.22 10.04
CA ALA A 81 4.69 13.74 10.05
C ALA A 81 4.60 12.22 10.19
N MET A 82 5.48 11.47 9.51
CA MET A 82 5.56 10.01 9.61
C MET A 82 5.99 9.53 11.00
N PHE A 83 7.01 10.18 11.58
CA PHE A 83 7.49 9.84 12.92
C PHE A 83 6.43 10.13 13.98
N GLU A 84 5.84 11.33 13.97
CA GLU A 84 4.78 11.72 14.90
C GLU A 84 3.57 10.80 14.82
N ARG A 85 3.16 10.41 13.60
CA ARG A 85 2.09 9.42 13.43
C ARG A 85 2.46 8.07 14.06
N SER A 86 3.69 7.62 13.87
CA SER A 86 4.19 6.35 14.41
C SER A 86 4.27 6.38 15.94
N LEU A 87 4.69 7.50 16.53
CA LEU A 87 4.68 7.70 17.98
C LEU A 87 3.27 7.57 18.54
N VAL A 88 2.30 8.24 17.92
CA VAL A 88 0.91 8.24 18.36
C VAL A 88 0.30 6.84 18.28
N GLU A 89 0.66 6.03 17.27
CA GLU A 89 0.23 4.63 17.19
C GLU A 89 0.93 3.74 18.24
N ALA A 90 2.20 4.01 18.56
CA ALA A 90 2.99 3.21 19.49
C ALA A 90 2.63 3.40 20.98
N ILE A 91 1.95 4.49 21.33
CA ILE A 91 1.58 4.81 22.71
C ILE A 91 0.19 4.30 23.11
N LEU A 92 -0.59 3.78 22.16
CA LEU A 92 -1.94 3.28 22.39
C LEU A 92 -1.95 2.01 23.24
N ASN A 93 -3.01 1.84 24.01
CA ASN A 93 -3.29 0.60 24.73
C ASN A 93 -4.02 -0.42 23.84
N GLN A 94 -4.06 -1.67 24.31
CA GLN A 94 -4.82 -2.72 23.64
C GLN A 94 -6.31 -2.34 23.52
N GLY A 95 -6.87 -2.46 22.32
CA GLY A 95 -8.26 -2.11 22.03
C GLY A 95 -8.49 -0.63 21.70
N GLU A 96 -7.45 0.20 21.74
CA GLU A 96 -7.50 1.58 21.30
C GLU A 96 -7.09 1.72 19.82
N ALA A 97 -7.66 2.73 19.18
CA ALA A 97 -7.27 3.18 17.85
C ALA A 97 -7.16 4.70 17.86
N VAL A 98 -6.70 5.28 16.76
CA VAL A 98 -6.51 6.73 16.67
C VAL A 98 -6.91 7.28 15.32
N THR A 99 -7.62 8.40 15.33
CA THR A 99 -8.02 9.16 14.14
C THR A 99 -7.39 10.54 14.14
N VAL A 100 -7.34 11.18 12.98
CA VAL A 100 -6.85 12.56 12.86
C VAL A 100 -7.92 13.52 13.37
N ASN A 101 -7.55 14.39 14.30
CA ASN A 101 -8.40 15.48 14.76
C ASN A 101 -8.39 16.61 13.71
N LYS A 102 -9.46 16.72 12.93
CA LYS A 102 -9.58 17.71 11.85
C LYS A 102 -9.61 19.15 12.36
N ALA A 103 -10.12 19.39 13.57
CA ALA A 103 -10.21 20.74 14.14
C ALA A 103 -8.83 21.27 14.55
N ASN A 104 -7.95 20.39 15.03
CA ASN A 104 -6.65 20.74 15.58
C ASN A 104 -5.48 20.25 14.73
N ARG A 105 -5.68 20.02 13.42
CA ARG A 105 -4.66 19.45 12.52
C ARG A 105 -3.33 20.22 12.51
N ASN A 106 -3.37 21.52 12.80
CA ASN A 106 -2.20 22.41 12.81
C ASN A 106 -1.66 22.68 14.23
N SER A 107 -2.13 21.96 15.26
CA SER A 107 -1.59 22.13 16.61
C SER A 107 -0.10 21.77 16.64
N ARG A 108 0.65 22.49 17.47
CA ARG A 108 2.05 22.18 17.76
C ARG A 108 2.17 20.97 18.68
N ASP A 109 1.17 20.71 19.52
CA ASP A 109 1.10 19.47 20.29
C ASP A 109 0.71 18.33 19.35
N VAL A 110 1.55 17.30 19.32
CA VAL A 110 1.30 16.09 18.53
C VAL A 110 0.00 15.41 18.95
N LEU A 111 -0.30 15.33 20.24
CA LEU A 111 -1.47 14.61 20.72
C LEU A 111 -2.77 15.34 20.35
N GLU A 112 -2.76 16.68 20.35
CA GLU A 112 -3.95 17.46 19.97
C GLU A 112 -4.37 17.25 18.50
N ARG A 113 -3.43 16.87 17.63
CA ARG A 113 -3.70 16.54 16.22
C ARG A 113 -4.42 15.21 16.02
N PHE A 114 -4.61 14.43 17.08
CA PHE A 114 -5.21 13.11 17.02
C PHE A 114 -6.24 12.89 18.13
N THR A 115 -7.18 11.99 17.87
CA THR A 115 -8.23 11.60 18.84
C THR A 115 -8.15 10.10 19.09
N VAL A 116 -8.06 9.70 20.37
CA VAL A 116 -8.11 8.29 20.76
C VAL A 116 -9.52 7.78 20.57
N GLN A 117 -9.64 6.56 20.06
CA GLN A 117 -10.88 5.85 19.85
C GLN A 117 -10.86 4.56 20.68
N ARG A 118 -11.87 4.35 21.50
CA ARG A 118 -12.10 3.10 22.21
C ARG A 118 -13.58 2.76 22.12
N GLU A 119 -13.91 1.54 21.71
CA GLU A 119 -15.31 1.09 21.55
C GLU A 119 -16.16 2.03 20.68
N ARG A 120 -15.54 2.65 19.66
CA ARG A 120 -16.14 3.66 18.76
C ARG A 120 -16.57 4.96 19.44
N GLN A 121 -15.97 5.29 20.58
CA GLN A 121 -16.14 6.57 21.26
C GLN A 121 -14.82 7.33 21.28
N ASP A 122 -14.92 8.65 21.29
CA ASP A 122 -13.79 9.57 21.41
C ASP A 122 -13.36 9.66 22.88
N TRP A 123 -12.07 9.46 23.12
CA TRP A 123 -11.46 9.58 24.44
C TRP A 123 -10.34 10.61 24.42
N SER A 124 -10.11 11.24 25.58
CA SER A 124 -8.97 12.12 25.79
C SER A 124 -7.69 11.31 26.01
N TRP A 125 -6.55 11.95 25.71
CA TRP A 125 -5.24 11.40 26.02
C TRP A 125 -5.00 11.34 27.53
N SER A 126 -4.66 10.16 28.05
CA SER A 126 -4.34 9.94 29.46
C SER A 126 -2.90 10.35 29.80
N ASP A 127 -2.60 10.48 31.10
CA ASP A 127 -1.24 10.73 31.59
C ASP A 127 -0.28 9.57 31.25
N GLU A 128 -0.80 8.34 31.20
CA GLU A 128 -0.02 7.18 30.76
C GLU A 128 0.43 7.33 29.30
N HIS A 129 -0.47 7.76 28.39
CA HIS A 129 -0.11 8.03 26.99
C HIS A 129 0.97 9.11 26.87
N ARG A 130 0.84 10.18 27.66
CA ARG A 130 1.83 11.27 27.69
C ARG A 130 3.18 10.79 28.21
N GLY A 131 3.19 9.94 29.23
CA GLY A 131 4.40 9.29 29.74
C GLY A 131 5.08 8.41 28.69
N LYS A 132 4.33 7.54 28.01
CA LYS A 132 4.86 6.69 26.92
C LYS A 132 5.41 7.52 25.76
N LEU A 133 4.71 8.59 25.36
CA LEU A 133 5.16 9.49 24.31
C LEU A 133 6.52 10.10 24.65
N LYS A 134 6.68 10.62 25.88
CA LYS A 134 7.94 11.21 26.34
C LYS A 134 9.10 10.20 26.24
N ILE A 135 8.89 8.97 26.70
CA ILE A 135 9.90 7.89 26.63
C ILE A 135 10.31 7.63 25.17
N TRP A 136 9.36 7.53 24.25
CA TRP A 136 9.67 7.28 22.84
C TRP A 136 10.37 8.45 22.14
N MET A 137 9.99 9.69 22.47
CA MET A 137 10.66 10.89 21.96
C MET A 137 12.11 10.99 22.45
N GLU A 138 12.37 10.67 23.73
CA GLU A 138 13.73 10.64 24.28
C GLU A 138 14.58 9.52 23.68
N LYS A 139 13.97 8.36 23.40
CA LYS A 139 14.65 7.21 22.78
C LYS A 139 15.05 7.47 21.33
N TYR A 140 14.27 8.25 20.58
CA TYR A 140 14.49 8.54 19.17
C TYR A 140 14.54 10.05 18.90
N PRO A 141 15.61 10.75 19.34
CA PRO A 141 15.73 12.19 19.15
C PRO A 141 15.79 12.61 17.68
N GLN A 142 16.25 11.70 16.80
CA GLN A 142 16.31 11.87 15.34
C GLN A 142 15.24 11.01 14.62
N GLY A 143 14.10 10.78 15.29
CA GLY A 143 13.09 9.88 14.76
C GLY A 143 12.48 10.33 13.44
N SER A 144 12.42 11.64 13.19
CA SER A 144 11.93 12.23 11.94
C SER A 144 12.84 11.88 10.76
N GLU A 145 14.15 11.99 10.94
CA GLU A 145 15.17 11.66 9.95
C GLU A 145 15.20 10.15 9.67
N LEU A 146 15.10 9.33 10.73
CA LEU A 146 15.01 7.87 10.60
C LEU A 146 13.74 7.44 9.83
N ALA A 147 12.60 8.09 10.07
CA ALA A 147 11.37 7.84 9.33
C ALA A 147 11.51 8.20 7.84
N GLU A 148 12.30 9.22 7.53
CA GLU A 148 12.59 9.62 6.16
C GLU A 148 13.52 8.63 5.44
N TYR A 149 14.58 8.16 6.11
CA TYR A 149 15.43 7.09 5.58
C TYR A 149 14.65 5.79 5.35
N LEU A 150 13.74 5.45 6.26
CA LEU A 150 12.84 4.32 6.07
C LEU A 150 11.94 4.53 4.85
N THR A 151 11.39 5.74 4.67
CA THR A 151 10.58 6.06 3.48
C THR A 151 11.39 5.92 2.19
N CYS A 152 12.64 6.38 2.18
CA CYS A 152 13.54 6.18 1.04
C CYS A 152 13.66 4.69 0.69
N LEU A 153 13.98 3.83 1.66
CA LEU A 153 14.06 2.38 1.46
C LEU A 153 12.74 1.80 0.93
N GLN A 154 11.61 2.23 1.47
CA GLN A 154 10.29 1.80 1.00
C GLN A 154 10.05 2.18 -0.48
N THR A 155 10.45 3.38 -0.88
CA THR A 155 10.31 3.82 -2.29
C THR A 155 11.20 3.02 -3.25
N CYS A 156 12.35 2.54 -2.79
CA CYS A 156 13.20 1.63 -3.57
C CYS A 156 12.53 0.27 -3.79
N LEU A 157 11.75 -0.22 -2.82
CA LEU A 157 11.05 -1.51 -2.90
C LEU A 157 9.70 -1.44 -3.62
N GLN A 158 9.09 -0.25 -3.68
CA GLN A 158 7.76 -0.02 -4.25
C GLN A 158 7.58 -0.69 -5.63
N SER A 159 8.52 -0.47 -6.56
CA SER A 159 8.42 -0.96 -7.94
C SER A 159 8.49 -2.49 -8.02
N VAL A 160 9.32 -3.12 -7.18
CA VAL A 160 9.43 -4.58 -7.09
C VAL A 160 8.12 -5.16 -6.57
N CYS A 161 7.55 -4.58 -5.51
CA CYS A 161 6.27 -5.01 -4.96
C CYS A 161 5.12 -4.83 -5.96
N GLU A 162 5.06 -3.69 -6.67
CA GLU A 162 4.04 -3.43 -7.69
C GLU A 162 4.16 -4.43 -8.86
N ASN A 163 5.37 -4.63 -9.39
CA ASN A 163 5.62 -5.56 -10.49
C ASN A 163 5.24 -7.00 -10.16
N LEU A 164 5.45 -7.45 -8.92
CA LEU A 164 5.01 -8.78 -8.49
C LEU A 164 3.48 -8.94 -8.61
N ILE A 165 2.72 -7.94 -8.17
CA ILE A 165 1.26 -7.95 -8.22
C ILE A 165 0.75 -7.85 -9.67
N LEU A 166 1.41 -7.06 -10.50
CA LEU A 166 1.07 -6.93 -11.93
C LEU A 166 1.34 -8.23 -12.68
N LEU A 167 2.49 -8.86 -12.42
CA LEU A 167 2.87 -10.14 -13.02
C LEU A 167 1.89 -11.24 -12.64
N ASP A 168 1.49 -11.34 -11.37
CA ASP A 168 0.47 -12.29 -10.91
C ASP A 168 -0.83 -12.21 -11.73
N ARG A 169 -1.31 -10.98 -11.98
CA ARG A 169 -2.53 -10.73 -12.77
C ARG A 169 -2.36 -11.12 -14.24
N MET A 170 -1.21 -10.82 -14.82
CA MET A 170 -0.91 -11.20 -16.21
C MET A 170 -0.81 -12.71 -16.38
N CYS A 171 -0.12 -13.39 -15.46
CA CYS A 171 -0.03 -14.86 -15.42
C CYS A 171 -1.42 -15.49 -15.29
N TYR A 172 -2.25 -14.98 -14.38
CA TYR A 172 -3.63 -15.44 -14.22
C TYR A 172 -4.46 -15.27 -15.50
N LEU A 173 -4.42 -14.09 -16.13
CA LEU A 173 -5.17 -13.85 -17.38
C LEU A 173 -4.76 -14.80 -18.49
N LYS A 174 -3.46 -15.07 -18.64
CA LYS A 174 -2.91 -16.01 -19.63
C LYS A 174 -3.36 -17.44 -19.34
N ALA A 175 -3.29 -17.88 -18.08
CA ALA A 175 -3.74 -19.22 -17.70
C ALA A 175 -5.24 -19.40 -17.95
N GLU A 176 -6.07 -18.42 -17.56
CA GLU A 176 -7.52 -18.48 -17.75
C GLU A 176 -7.96 -18.38 -19.21
N SER A 177 -7.20 -17.69 -20.07
CA SER A 177 -7.48 -17.68 -21.52
C SER A 177 -7.15 -19.03 -22.15
N SER A 178 -6.04 -19.65 -21.77
CA SER A 178 -5.65 -20.98 -22.26
C SER A 178 -6.66 -22.06 -21.88
N LYS A 179 -7.22 -22.03 -20.66
CA LYS A 179 -8.30 -22.95 -20.24
C LYS A 179 -9.60 -22.83 -21.07
N ARG A 180 -9.72 -21.77 -21.88
CA ARG A 180 -10.91 -21.46 -22.69
C ARG A 180 -10.62 -21.53 -24.19
N ASP A 181 -9.46 -22.05 -24.57
CA ASP A 181 -8.99 -22.09 -25.96
C ASP A 181 -8.98 -20.70 -26.63
N LEU A 182 -8.70 -19.67 -25.85
CA LEU A 182 -8.59 -18.29 -26.32
C LEU A 182 -7.13 -17.85 -26.35
N THR A 183 -6.72 -17.31 -27.49
CA THR A 183 -5.46 -16.58 -27.62
C THR A 183 -5.69 -15.12 -27.23
N ILE A 184 -4.95 -14.63 -26.25
CA ILE A 184 -4.93 -13.22 -25.88
C ILE A 184 -3.52 -12.66 -25.99
N ARG A 185 -3.40 -11.40 -26.43
CA ARG A 185 -2.21 -10.58 -26.22
C ARG A 185 -2.41 -9.81 -24.91
N THR A 186 -1.40 -9.83 -24.05
CA THR A 186 -1.39 -9.07 -22.80
C THR A 186 -0.17 -8.16 -22.76
N ASP A 187 -0.42 -6.86 -22.72
CA ASP A 187 0.61 -5.83 -22.66
C ASP A 187 0.53 -5.08 -21.33
N LEU A 188 1.69 -4.74 -20.76
CA LEU A 188 1.79 -3.86 -19.60
C LEU A 188 2.30 -2.49 -20.08
N ILE A 189 1.42 -1.50 -20.05
CA ILE A 189 1.70 -0.16 -20.57
C ILE A 189 1.94 0.79 -19.39
N LYS A 190 3.11 1.44 -19.33
CA LYS A 190 3.36 2.51 -18.36
C LYS A 190 2.85 3.84 -18.94
N LEU A 191 1.91 4.50 -18.27
CA LEU A 191 1.49 5.86 -18.62
C LEU A 191 2.62 6.83 -18.27
N SER A 192 3.00 7.70 -19.20
CA SER A 192 4.24 8.46 -19.16
C SER A 192 4.31 9.56 -18.10
N ASN A 193 3.23 9.84 -17.38
CA ASN A 193 3.16 10.95 -16.44
C ASN A 193 3.09 10.47 -14.98
N ASP A 194 4.26 10.23 -14.42
CA ASP A 194 4.44 9.84 -13.02
C ASP A 194 4.01 10.97 -12.03
N HIS A 195 3.74 12.20 -12.51
CA HIS A 195 3.17 13.30 -11.71
C HIS A 195 1.64 13.29 -11.66
N LEU A 196 0.94 12.78 -12.69
CA LEU A 196 -0.53 12.68 -12.70
C LEU A 196 -1.01 11.50 -11.86
N SER A 197 -0.28 10.39 -11.89
CA SER A 197 -0.50 9.27 -11.00
C SER A 197 0.82 8.57 -10.74
N PRO A 198 1.25 8.39 -9.47
CA PRO A 198 2.42 7.60 -9.14
C PRO A 198 2.24 6.10 -9.46
N ARG A 199 1.04 5.69 -9.92
CA ARG A 199 0.71 4.33 -10.32
C ARG A 199 0.11 4.38 -11.71
N CYS A 200 0.90 3.99 -12.69
CA CYS A 200 0.64 4.29 -14.09
C CYS A 200 0.71 3.05 -15.00
N PHE A 201 0.84 1.85 -14.44
CA PHE A 201 0.78 0.63 -15.27
C PHE A 201 -0.65 0.29 -15.63
N VAL A 202 -0.90 -0.02 -16.89
CA VAL A 202 -2.18 -0.48 -17.42
C VAL A 202 -1.96 -1.88 -17.97
N ILE A 203 -2.77 -2.84 -17.54
CA ILE A 203 -2.81 -4.16 -18.20
C ILE A 203 -3.83 -4.06 -19.32
N LEU A 204 -3.35 -4.16 -20.57
CA LEU A 204 -4.17 -4.28 -21.76
C LEU A 204 -4.22 -5.75 -22.17
N ALA A 205 -5.41 -6.34 -22.21
CA ALA A 205 -5.62 -7.68 -22.74
C ALA A 205 -6.53 -7.62 -23.98
N GLU A 206 -6.09 -8.19 -25.09
CA GLU A 206 -6.81 -8.22 -26.36
C GLU A 206 -6.97 -9.66 -26.85
N LYS A 207 -8.19 -10.06 -27.18
CA LYS A 207 -8.45 -11.35 -27.83
C LYS A 207 -7.96 -11.30 -29.26
N ILE A 208 -7.12 -12.26 -29.63
CA ILE A 208 -6.67 -12.42 -31.02
C ILE A 208 -7.70 -13.30 -31.72
N THR A 209 -8.52 -12.68 -32.56
CA THR A 209 -9.28 -13.40 -33.58
C THR A 209 -8.33 -13.70 -34.74
N ASN A 210 -8.09 -14.97 -35.02
CA ASN A 210 -7.50 -15.36 -36.30
C ASN A 210 -8.49 -14.92 -37.39
N GLN A 211 -8.05 -13.99 -38.26
CA GLN A 211 -8.75 -13.70 -39.51
C GLN A 211 -8.53 -14.83 -40.50
#